data_AF-A0A8K0FI18-F1
#
_entry.id   AF-A0A8K0FI18-F1
#
_cell.length_a   1.000
_cell.length_b   1.000
_cell.length_c   1.000
_cell.angle_alpha   90.00
_cell.angle_beta   90.00
_cell.angle_gamma   90.00
#
_symmetry.space_group_name_H-M   'P 1'
#
loop_
_entity.id
_entity.type
_entity.pdbx_description
1 polymer ?
#
loop_
_entity_poly.entity_id
_entity_poly.type
_entity_poly.pdbx_seq_one_letter_code
_entity_poly.pdbx_strand_id
1 'polypeptide(L)' 'MHCWKTMAVFLLCSLLLSQTRCASLHRRQPGLARQRRMTPFWRGVSLRPIGASCRDNSECITMLCR' A
#
# COMPACT_ATOMS: atom_id res chain seq x y z
N MET A 1 42.46 -26.41 4.55
CA MET A 1 41.64 -26.05 3.35
C MET A 1 40.14 -26.11 3.59
N HIS A 2 39.63 -26.94 4.53
CA HIS A 2 38.19 -27.05 4.82
C HIS A 2 37.61 -25.84 5.59
N CYS A 3 38.42 -25.16 6.40
CA CYS A 3 37.99 -24.01 7.21
C CYS A 3 37.59 -22.78 6.37
N TRP A 4 38.25 -22.55 5.23
CA TRP A 4 37.87 -21.45 4.34
C TRP A 4 36.47 -21.66 3.75
N LYS A 5 36.15 -22.90 3.35
CA LYS A 5 34.82 -23.25 2.82
C LYS A 5 33.72 -23.03 3.87
N THR A 6 33.97 -23.42 5.13
CA THR A 6 32.98 -23.21 6.20
C THR A 6 32.77 -21.72 6.50
N MET A 7 33.84 -20.91 6.48
CA MET A 7 33.73 -19.47 6.64
C MET A 7 32.97 -18.81 5.48
N ALA A 8 33.24 -19.23 4.24
CA ALA A 8 32.53 -18.75 3.07
C ALA A 8 31.02 -19.06 3.12
N VAL A 9 30.65 -20.28 3.56
CA VAL A 9 29.24 -20.67 3.75
C VAL A 9 28.58 -19.83 4.85
N PHE A 10 29.24 -19.61 5.98
CA PHE A 10 28.70 -18.79 7.06
C PHE A 10 28.45 -17.34 6.64
N LEU A 11 29.40 -16.74 5.90
CA LEU A 11 29.27 -15.38 5.39
C LEU A 11 28.12 -15.28 4.38
N LEU A 12 27.99 -16.26 3.49
CA LEU A 12 26.90 -16.32 2.52
C LEU A 12 25.55 -16.42 3.24
N CYS A 13 25.39 -17.35 4.19
CA CYS A 13 24.15 -17.49 4.97
C CYS A 13 23.79 -16.20 5.72
N SER A 14 24.77 -15.52 6.31
CA SER A 14 24.55 -14.25 7.02
C SER A 14 24.08 -13.15 6.08
N LEU A 15 24.65 -13.08 4.87
CA LEU A 15 24.25 -12.13 3.83
C LEU A 15 22.82 -12.40 3.33
N LEU A 16 22.45 -13.67 3.09
CA LEU A 16 21.07 -14.00 2.71
C LEU A 16 20.06 -13.66 3.83
N LEU A 17 20.42 -13.89 5.10
CA LEU A 17 19.57 -13.50 6.23
C LEU A 17 19.42 -11.98 6.36
N SER A 18 20.48 -11.19 6.10
CA SER A 18 20.37 -9.73 6.12
C SER A 18 19.53 -9.21 4.95
N GLN A 19 19.71 -9.79 3.75
CA GLN A 19 18.93 -9.42 2.57
C GLN A 19 17.44 -9.70 2.75
N THR A 20 17.05 -10.82 3.37
CA THR A 20 15.63 -11.13 3.64
C THR A 20 15.02 -10.21 4.70
N ARG A 21 15.77 -9.83 5.73
CA ARG A 21 15.34 -8.81 6.72
C ARG A 21 15.14 -7.44 6.07
N CYS A 22 16.00 -7.05 5.14
CA CYS A 22 15.89 -5.79 4.40
C CYS A 22 14.86 -5.84 3.26
N ALA A 23 14.67 -6.97 2.58
CA ALA A 23 13.66 -7.17 1.54
C ALA A 23 12.23 -7.20 2.11
N SER A 24 12.07 -7.54 3.40
CA SER A 24 10.82 -7.38 4.13
C SER A 24 10.42 -5.91 4.38
N LEU A 25 11.25 -4.92 3.97
CA LEU A 25 10.84 -3.51 3.91
C LEU A 25 9.99 -3.18 2.69
N HIS A 26 9.31 -4.15 2.07
CA HIS A 26 7.96 -3.88 1.57
C HIS A 26 6.97 -3.84 2.76
N ARG A 27 7.30 -3.02 3.78
CA ARG A 27 6.32 -2.49 4.71
C ARG A 27 5.42 -1.64 3.83
N ARG A 28 4.35 -2.26 3.35
CA ARG A 28 3.23 -1.62 2.65
C ARG A 28 2.83 -0.46 3.53
N GLN A 29 3.40 0.71 3.26
CA GLN A 29 3.08 1.95 3.92
C GLN A 29 1.56 2.08 3.78
N PRO A 30 0.78 2.07 4.87
CA PRO A 30 -0.62 2.44 4.81
C PRO A 30 -0.78 3.94 4.49
N GLY A 31 0.32 4.69 4.38
CA GLY A 31 0.35 6.09 4.02
C GLY A 31 0.17 6.26 2.52
N LEU A 32 -1.00 6.79 2.12
CA LEU A 32 -1.39 7.12 0.75
C LEU A 32 -1.61 5.91 -0.16
N ALA A 33 -2.55 5.05 0.22
CA ALA A 33 -3.34 4.35 -0.78
C ALA A 33 -3.92 5.43 -1.72
N ARG A 34 -3.29 5.64 -2.87
CA ARG A 34 -3.76 6.54 -3.92
C ARG A 34 -5.25 6.31 -4.07
N GLN A 35 -6.06 7.29 -3.66
CA GLN A 35 -7.50 7.16 -3.69
C GLN A 35 -7.86 6.73 -5.12
N ARG A 36 -8.40 5.52 -5.25
CA ARG A 36 -8.63 4.90 -6.55
C ARG A 36 -9.50 5.88 -7.32
N ARG A 37 -8.99 6.43 -8.43
CA ARG A 37 -9.76 7.39 -9.23
C ARG A 37 -11.09 6.73 -9.54
N MET A 38 -12.17 7.28 -8.99
CA MET A 38 -13.50 6.75 -9.27
C MET A 38 -13.73 6.84 -10.78
N THR A 39 -14.24 5.76 -11.36
CA THR A 39 -14.62 5.72 -12.78
C THR A 39 -15.70 6.77 -13.03
N PRO A 40 -15.66 7.56 -14.12
CA PRO A 40 -16.59 8.67 -14.37
C PRO A 40 -18.09 8.31 -14.32
N PHE A 41 -18.43 7.02 -14.27
CA PHE A 41 -19.74 6.49 -13.91
C PHE A 41 -20.39 7.15 -12.67
N TRP A 42 -19.63 7.65 -11.69
CA TRP A 42 -20.19 8.43 -10.56
C TRP A 42 -21.00 9.66 -11.00
N ARG A 43 -20.74 10.21 -12.19
CA ARG A 43 -21.56 11.26 -12.80
C ARG A 43 -22.98 10.80 -13.16
N GLY A 44 -23.16 9.53 -13.50
CA GLY A 44 -24.44 8.95 -13.91
C GLY A 44 -25.29 8.41 -12.74
N VAL A 45 -24.67 7.98 -11.64
CA VAL A 45 -25.39 7.46 -10.46
C VAL A 45 -25.78 8.55 -9.46
N SER A 46 -25.53 9.83 -9.76
CA SER A 46 -25.78 10.99 -8.89
C SER A 46 -25.09 10.93 -7.51
N LEU A 47 -24.23 9.93 -7.28
CA LEU A 47 -23.45 9.76 -6.05
C LEU A 47 -22.17 10.59 -6.13
N ARG A 48 -22.05 11.56 -5.23
CA ARG A 48 -20.95 12.49 -5.13
C ARG A 48 -19.77 11.85 -4.38
N PRO A 49 -18.54 12.04 -4.86
CA PRO A 49 -17.34 11.56 -4.18
C PRO A 49 -17.03 12.42 -2.95
N ILE A 50 -16.13 11.91 -2.11
CA ILE A 50 -15.62 12.62 -0.93
C ILE A 50 -14.97 13.94 -1.38
N GLY A 51 -15.38 15.06 -0.78
CA GLY A 51 -14.87 16.41 -1.10
C GLY A 51 -15.63 17.15 -2.20
N ALA A 52 -16.71 16.58 -2.75
CA ALA A 52 -17.63 17.32 -3.60
C ALA A 52 -18.66 18.10 -2.76
N SER A 53 -19.07 19.28 -3.23
CA SER A 53 -20.18 20.02 -2.63
C SER A 53 -21.46 19.17 -2.64
N CYS A 54 -22.20 19.15 -1.55
CA CYS A 54 -23.46 18.42 -1.38
C CYS A 54 -24.51 19.33 -0.76
N ARG A 55 -25.80 19.05 -1.04
CA ARG A 55 -26.96 19.66 -0.39
C ARG A 55 -27.60 18.72 0.62
N ASP A 56 -27.58 17.42 0.35
CA ASP A 56 -28.21 16.39 1.16
C ASP A 56 -27.24 15.23 1.43
N ASN A 57 -27.39 14.54 2.55
CA ASN A 57 -26.53 13.41 2.94
C ASN A 57 -26.63 12.26 1.94
N SER A 58 -27.81 12.05 1.36
CA SER A 58 -28.10 11.01 0.36
C SER A 58 -27.37 11.21 -0.97
N GLU A 59 -26.89 12.42 -1.26
CA GLU A 59 -26.13 12.68 -2.48
C GLU A 59 -24.70 12.14 -2.41
N CYS A 60 -24.15 11.93 -1.21
CA CYS A 60 -22.77 11.48 -1.04
C CYS A 60 -22.69 9.96 -0.94
N ILE A 61 -21.65 9.36 -1.52
CA ILE A 61 -21.39 7.91 -1.38
C ILE A 61 -21.20 7.47 0.09
N THR A 62 -20.76 8.39 0.94
CA THR A 62 -20.58 8.21 2.38
C THR A 62 -21.88 8.36 3.18
N MET A 63 -23.00 8.71 2.53
CA MET A 63 -24.26 9.09 3.19
C MET A 63 -24.09 10.22 4.22
N LEU A 64 -23.10 11.08 3.99
CA LEU A 64 -22.71 12.17 4.89
C LEU A 64 -22.23 13.36 4.07
N CYS A 65 -22.86 14.51 4.28
CA CYS A 65 -22.46 15.79 3.74
C CYS A 65 -21.62 16.56 4.78
N ARG A 66 -20.38 16.91 4.45
CA ARG A 66 -19.45 17.64 5.33
C ARG A 66 -18.57 18.59 4.54
#